data_AF-A0A956WZK7-F1
#
_entry.id   AF-A0A956WZK7-F1
#
_cell.length_a   1.000
_cell.length_b   1.000
_cell.length_c   1.000
_cell.angle_alpha   90.00
_cell.angle_beta   90.00
_cell.angle_gamma   90.00
#
_symmetry.space_group_name_H-M   'P 1'
#
loop_
_entity.id
_entity.type
_entity.pdbx_description
1 polymer ?
#
loop_
_entity_poly.entity_id
_entity_poly.type
_entity_poly.pdbx_seq_one_letter_code
_entity_poly.pdbx_strand_id
1 'polypeptide(L)'
;MNDTQILPPTIADVQRIAALDDPVVRNLQITQCYHDLSRAMARLTGPGANWCTVATWASNQAGRSIRKEDLRATFERLLRRSDDATRDAQAMAAQGAEISGDETRSLAGAVNALRDALSPAAAFDRTADAVARGNRKVFEEI
;
A
#
# COMPACT_ATOMS: atom_id res chain seq x y z
N MET A 1 -17.71 21.60 -22.61
CA MET A 1 -16.88 21.09 -21.49
C MET A 1 -15.67 22.01 -21.41
N ASN A 2 -15.52 22.75 -20.31
CA ASN A 2 -14.33 23.59 -20.13
C ASN A 2 -13.13 22.67 -19.96
N ASP A 3 -12.31 22.58 -21.01
CA ASP A 3 -10.96 22.03 -20.92
C ASP A 3 -10.14 23.00 -20.07
N THR A 4 -10.16 22.82 -18.74
CA THR A 4 -9.16 23.43 -17.88
C THR A 4 -7.81 22.98 -18.41
N GLN A 5 -7.06 23.91 -18.98
CA GLN A 5 -5.79 23.63 -19.63
C GLN A 5 -4.81 23.19 -18.56
N ILE A 6 -4.67 21.87 -18.35
CA ILE A 6 -3.62 21.32 -17.49
C ILE A 6 -2.29 21.66 -18.17
N LEU A 7 -1.54 22.56 -17.54
CA LEU A 7 -0.19 22.89 -17.94
C LEU A 7 0.74 21.75 -17.54
N PRO A 8 1.72 21.38 -18.37
CA PRO A 8 2.71 20.39 -17.96
C PRO A 8 3.46 20.89 -16.71
N PRO A 9 3.64 20.03 -15.70
CA PRO A 9 4.48 20.34 -14.55
C PRO A 9 5.87 20.80 -14.97
N THR A 10 6.41 21.76 -14.22
CA THR A 10 7.75 22.31 -14.45
C THR A 10 8.79 21.61 -13.58
N ILE A 11 10.08 21.80 -13.90
CA ILE A 11 11.18 21.36 -13.04
C ILE A 11 11.07 21.96 -11.63
N ALA A 12 10.60 23.21 -11.52
CA ALA A 12 10.37 23.86 -10.22
C ALA A 12 9.26 23.14 -9.41
N ASP A 13 8.22 22.63 -10.08
CA ASP A 13 7.20 21.81 -9.42
C ASP A 13 7.77 20.50 -8.90
N VAL A 14 8.60 19.82 -9.70
CA VAL A 14 9.30 18.59 -9.30
C VAL A 14 10.15 18.85 -8.06
N GLN A 15 10.98 19.88 -8.08
CA GLN A 15 11.85 20.26 -6.95
C GLN A 15 11.04 20.60 -5.69
N ARG A 16 9.96 21.38 -5.84
CA ARG A 16 9.07 21.75 -4.73
C ARG A 16 8.41 20.53 -4.11
N ILE A 17 7.91 19.60 -4.93
CA ILE A 17 7.26 18.37 -4.47
C ILE A 17 8.28 17.47 -3.77
N ALA A 18 9.45 17.26 -4.36
CA ALA A 18 10.51 16.41 -3.81
C ALA A 18 10.99 16.89 -2.44
N ALA A 19 11.01 18.21 -2.22
CA ALA A 19 11.42 18.84 -0.97
C ALA A 19 10.40 18.70 0.19
N LEU A 20 9.17 18.24 -0.06
CA LEU A 20 8.18 18.03 1.00
C LEU A 20 8.63 16.94 1.96
N ASP A 21 8.62 17.17 3.27
CA ASP A 21 9.07 16.17 4.25
C ASP A 21 8.09 15.01 4.41
N ASP A 22 6.80 15.32 4.53
CA ASP A 22 5.74 14.33 4.72
C ASP A 22 5.66 13.39 3.49
N PRO A 23 6.00 12.10 3.66
CA PRO A 23 6.04 11.16 2.55
C PRO A 23 4.65 10.87 1.95
N VAL A 24 3.58 10.99 2.73
CA VAL A 24 2.21 10.78 2.26
C VAL A 24 1.79 11.93 1.37
N VAL A 25 1.97 13.17 1.83
CA VAL A 25 1.66 14.38 1.05
C VAL A 25 2.55 14.48 -0.18
N ARG A 26 3.85 14.20 -0.03
CA ARG A 26 4.80 14.14 -1.14
C ARG A 26 4.36 13.13 -2.20
N ASN A 27 4.07 11.89 -1.82
CA ASN A 27 3.65 10.85 -2.76
C ASN A 27 2.34 11.19 -3.47
N LEU A 28 1.38 11.82 -2.78
CA LEU A 28 0.15 12.30 -3.40
C LEU A 28 0.47 13.31 -4.52
N GLN A 29 1.33 14.29 -4.25
CA GLN A 29 1.71 15.28 -5.26
C GLN A 29 2.57 14.69 -6.39
N ILE A 30 3.45 13.73 -6.11
CA ILE A 30 4.18 12.96 -7.15
C ILE A 30 3.19 12.26 -8.09
N THR A 31 2.19 11.60 -7.51
CA THR A 31 1.16 10.87 -8.28
C THR A 31 0.36 11.82 -9.17
N GLN A 32 -0.03 12.98 -8.63
CA GLN A 32 -0.72 14.02 -9.40
C GLN A 32 0.18 14.61 -10.50
N CYS A 33 1.45 14.87 -10.22
CA CYS A 33 2.41 15.39 -11.19
C CYS A 33 2.57 14.43 -12.39
N TYR A 34 2.73 13.12 -12.14
CA TYR A 34 2.74 12.13 -13.22
C TYR A 34 1.44 12.10 -14.01
N HIS A 35 0.29 12.26 -13.35
CA HIS A 35 -1.00 12.32 -14.02
C HIS A 35 -1.08 13.53 -14.97
N ASP A 36 -0.67 14.70 -14.49
CA ASP A 36 -0.68 15.94 -15.27
C ASP A 36 0.30 15.88 -16.45
N LEU A 37 1.51 15.33 -16.24
CA LEU A 37 2.47 15.01 -17.30
C LEU A 37 1.87 14.05 -18.33
N SER A 38 1.18 13.00 -17.88
CA SER A 38 0.55 12.03 -18.76
C SER A 38 -0.52 12.67 -19.65
N ARG A 39 -1.32 13.59 -19.09
CA ARG A 39 -2.33 14.34 -19.84
C ARG A 39 -1.72 15.34 -20.82
N ALA A 40 -0.64 16.02 -20.42
CA ALA A 40 0.10 16.90 -21.32
C ALA A 40 0.71 16.10 -22.49
N MET A 41 1.31 14.94 -22.22
CA MET A 41 1.87 14.05 -23.24
C MET A 41 0.80 13.55 -24.21
N ALA A 42 -0.37 13.13 -23.73
CA ALA A 42 -1.46 12.67 -24.60
C ALA A 42 -1.97 13.74 -25.58
N ARG A 43 -1.81 15.04 -25.25
CA ARG A 43 -2.11 16.13 -26.20
C ARG A 43 -1.11 16.23 -27.35
N LEU A 44 0.14 15.80 -27.12
CA LEU A 44 1.21 15.83 -28.11
C LEU A 44 1.27 14.55 -28.95
N THR A 45 1.06 13.40 -28.30
CA THR A 45 1.22 12.08 -28.94
C THR A 45 -0.10 11.45 -29.38
N GLY A 46 -1.23 12.06 -29.03
CA GLY A 46 -2.54 11.43 -29.14
C GLY A 46 -2.89 10.52 -27.96
N PRO A 47 -4.12 9.98 -27.94
CA PRO A 47 -4.61 9.16 -26.84
C PRO A 47 -3.86 7.82 -26.75
N GLY A 48 -3.55 7.39 -25.53
CA GLY A 48 -2.87 6.14 -25.26
C GLY A 48 -2.13 6.17 -23.93
N ALA A 49 -1.81 4.99 -23.39
CA ALA A 49 -0.95 4.89 -22.21
C ALA A 49 0.48 5.28 -22.60
N ASN A 50 1.04 6.25 -21.88
CA ASN A 50 2.44 6.63 -21.99
C ASN A 50 3.19 6.29 -20.69
N TRP A 51 4.50 6.50 -20.68
CA TRP A 51 5.33 6.24 -19.50
C TRP A 51 4.78 6.93 -18.23
N CYS A 52 4.34 8.18 -18.35
CA CYS A 52 3.77 8.93 -17.23
C CYS A 52 2.45 8.32 -16.73
N THR A 53 1.67 7.66 -17.61
CA THR A 53 0.48 6.89 -17.20
C THR A 53 0.87 5.74 -16.29
N VAL A 54 1.91 4.98 -16.66
CA VAL A 54 2.41 3.85 -15.87
C VAL A 54 3.02 4.34 -14.56
N ALA A 55 3.78 5.44 -14.59
CA ALA A 55 4.35 6.05 -13.40
C ALA A 55 3.28 6.58 -12.43
N THR A 56 2.17 7.11 -12.94
CA THR A 56 1.00 7.49 -12.12
C THR A 56 0.47 6.27 -11.35
N TRP A 57 0.28 5.14 -12.04
CA TRP A 57 -0.19 3.92 -11.40
C TRP A 57 0.81 3.39 -10.37
N ALA A 58 2.10 3.30 -10.73
CA ALA A 58 3.14 2.83 -9.83
C ALA A 58 3.26 3.69 -8.56
N SER A 59 3.24 5.02 -8.71
CA SER A 59 3.27 5.95 -7.57
C SER A 59 2.01 5.86 -6.70
N ASN A 60 0.84 5.59 -7.29
CA ASN A 60 -0.37 5.34 -6.50
C ASN A 60 -0.25 4.05 -5.68
N GLN A 61 0.30 2.98 -6.27
CA GLN A 61 0.58 1.74 -5.54
C GLN A 61 1.60 1.96 -4.42
N ALA A 62 2.69 2.69 -4.69
CA ALA A 62 3.66 3.09 -3.66
C ALA A 62 2.97 3.84 -2.51
N GLY A 63 2.03 4.74 -2.83
CA GLY A 63 1.23 5.47 -1.85
C GLY A 63 0.44 4.58 -0.89
N ARG A 64 -0.08 3.44 -1.37
CA ARG A 64 -0.80 2.48 -0.51
C ARG A 64 0.12 1.89 0.55
N SER A 65 1.34 1.52 0.16
CA SER A 65 2.33 1.00 1.10
C SER A 65 2.81 2.07 2.08
N ILE A 66 3.03 3.31 1.61
CA ILE A 66 3.42 4.45 2.46
C ILE A 66 2.34 4.74 3.53
N ARG A 67 1.05 4.68 3.14
CA ARG A 67 -0.09 4.85 4.06
C ARG A 67 -0.44 3.58 4.85
N LYS A 68 0.36 2.51 4.72
CA LYS A 68 0.18 1.21 5.39
C LYS A 68 -1.19 0.57 5.10
N GLU A 69 -1.78 0.87 3.95
CA GLU A 69 -3.07 0.30 3.54
C GLU A 69 -2.95 -1.20 3.26
N ASP A 70 -1.80 -1.64 2.73
CA ASP A 70 -1.52 -3.05 2.45
C ASP A 70 -1.37 -3.86 3.75
N LEU A 71 -0.84 -3.23 4.80
CA LEU A 71 -0.79 -3.81 6.14
C LEU A 71 -2.20 -4.04 6.69
N ARG A 72 -3.03 -2.98 6.69
CA ARG A 72 -4.41 -3.05 7.14
C ARG A 72 -5.19 -4.13 6.38
N ALA A 73 -5.10 -4.13 5.05
CA ALA A 73 -5.77 -5.11 4.21
C ALA A 73 -5.31 -6.55 4.51
N THR A 74 -4.01 -6.74 4.78
CA THR A 74 -3.45 -8.05 5.15
C THR A 74 -3.96 -8.50 6.52
N PHE A 75 -3.97 -7.62 7.53
CA PHE A 75 -4.51 -7.94 8.85
C PHE A 75 -6.00 -8.29 8.78
N GLU A 76 -6.82 -7.48 8.10
CA GLU A 76 -8.25 -7.76 7.95
C GLU A 76 -8.49 -9.11 7.26
N ARG A 77 -7.69 -9.46 6.25
CA ARG A 77 -7.77 -10.76 5.56
C ARG A 77 -7.41 -11.92 6.49
N LEU A 78 -6.38 -11.76 7.32
CA LEU A 78 -5.97 -12.80 8.28
C LEU A 78 -7.01 -12.99 9.39
N LEU A 79 -7.59 -11.91 9.90
CA LEU A 79 -8.66 -11.97 10.91
C LEU A 79 -9.89 -12.70 10.36
N ARG A 80 -10.37 -12.31 9.17
CA ARG A 80 -11.50 -13.00 8.51
C ARG A 80 -11.27 -14.51 8.37
N ARG A 81 -10.07 -14.91 7.93
CA ARG A 81 -9.70 -16.33 7.82
C ARG A 81 -9.68 -17.06 9.16
N SER A 82 -9.24 -16.39 10.22
CA SER A 82 -9.25 -16.96 11.57
C SER A 82 -10.67 -17.17 12.08
N ASP A 83 -11.57 -16.22 11.82
CA ASP A 83 -12.97 -16.32 12.21
C ASP A 83 -13.69 -17.44 11.46
N ASP A 84 -13.42 -17.59 10.15
CA ASP A 84 -13.91 -18.69 9.33
C ASP A 84 -13.47 -20.04 9.92
N ALA A 85 -12.16 -20.21 10.17
CA ALA A 85 -11.61 -21.45 10.72
C ALA A 85 -12.19 -21.78 12.12
N THR A 86 -12.40 -20.77 12.96
CA THR A 86 -13.00 -20.95 14.29
C THR A 86 -14.45 -21.40 14.18
N ARG A 87 -15.24 -20.81 13.27
CA ARG A 87 -16.62 -21.21 13.02
C ARG A 87 -16.73 -22.64 12.50
N ASP A 88 -15.87 -23.02 11.56
CA ASP A 88 -15.85 -24.38 11.02
C ASP A 88 -15.51 -25.41 12.11
N ALA A 89 -14.52 -25.11 12.95
CA ALA A 89 -14.15 -25.96 14.09
C ALA A 89 -15.30 -26.08 15.11
N GLN A 90 -16.02 -24.99 15.41
CA GLN A 90 -17.19 -25.00 16.29
C GLN A 90 -18.36 -25.81 15.68
N ALA A 91 -18.60 -25.68 14.37
CA ALA A 91 -19.63 -26.44 13.67
C ALA A 91 -19.29 -27.96 13.67
N MET A 92 -18.02 -28.31 13.46
CA MET A 92 -17.54 -29.69 13.58
C MET A 92 -17.65 -30.22 15.01
N ALA A 93 -17.31 -29.42 16.03
CA ALA A 93 -17.43 -29.80 17.44
C ALA A 93 -18.90 -29.93 17.89
N ALA A 94 -19.81 -29.13 17.33
CA ALA A 94 -21.26 -29.28 17.58
C ALA A 94 -21.85 -30.53 16.92
N GLN A 95 -21.20 -31.06 15.88
CA GLN A 95 -21.60 -32.27 15.16
C GLN A 95 -20.85 -33.53 15.62
N GLY A 96 -19.70 -33.39 16.28
CA GLY A 96 -18.84 -34.48 16.76
C GLY A 96 -18.68 -34.46 18.28
N ALA A 97 -19.06 -35.56 18.93
CA ALA A 97 -18.89 -35.77 20.37
C ALA A 97 -17.44 -35.56 20.84
N GLU A 98 -17.31 -35.07 22.08
CA GLU A 98 -16.09 -34.75 22.82
C GLU A 98 -14.81 -35.47 22.35
N ILE A 99 -13.89 -34.72 21.74
CA ILE A 99 -12.50 -35.13 21.66
C ILE A 99 -11.76 -34.43 22.80
N SER A 100 -11.60 -35.14 23.90
CA SER A 100 -10.65 -34.81 24.97
C SER A 100 -9.22 -34.81 24.40
N GLY A 101 -8.50 -33.70 24.54
CA GLY A 101 -7.08 -33.65 24.19
C GLY A 101 -6.46 -32.26 24.36
N ASP A 102 -5.54 -32.16 25.31
CA ASP A 102 -4.78 -31.01 25.81
C ASP A 102 -3.80 -30.37 24.77
N GLU A 103 -4.26 -30.03 23.56
CA GLU A 103 -3.43 -29.40 22.51
C GLU A 103 -3.66 -27.89 22.35
N THR A 104 -4.78 -27.37 22.88
CA THR A 104 -5.21 -25.97 22.68
C THR A 104 -4.28 -24.93 23.35
N ARG A 105 -3.49 -25.34 24.35
CA ARG A 105 -2.57 -24.45 25.09
C ARG A 105 -1.26 -24.14 24.34
N SER A 106 -0.83 -24.98 23.40
CA SER A 106 0.46 -24.83 22.70
C SER A 106 0.38 -23.87 21.50
N LEU A 107 -0.69 -23.97 20.71
CA LEU A 107 -0.86 -23.17 19.50
C LEU A 107 -1.09 -21.69 19.82
N ALA A 108 -1.95 -21.39 20.80
CA ALA A 108 -2.24 -20.02 21.20
C ALA A 108 -1.02 -19.29 21.79
N GLY A 109 -0.18 -20.01 22.56
CA GLY A 109 1.08 -19.50 23.08
C GLY A 109 2.12 -19.25 21.99
N ALA A 110 2.27 -20.16 21.04
CA ALA A 110 3.15 -20.00 19.88
C ALA A 110 2.73 -18.82 18.99
N VAL A 111 1.41 -18.62 18.80
CA VAL A 111 0.85 -17.50 18.04
C VAL A 111 1.04 -16.16 18.75
N ASN A 112 0.98 -16.11 20.08
CA ASN A 112 1.31 -14.91 20.86
C ASN A 112 2.82 -14.60 20.79
N ALA A 113 3.69 -15.59 20.97
CA ALA A 113 5.14 -15.40 20.90
C ALA A 113 5.61 -14.96 19.50
N LEU A 114 5.00 -15.50 18.43
CA LEU A 114 5.30 -15.11 17.05
C LEU A 114 4.85 -13.66 16.76
N ARG A 115 3.72 -13.24 17.34
CA ARG A 115 3.18 -11.88 17.24
C ARG A 115 4.08 -10.85 17.92
N ASP A 116 4.61 -11.19 19.08
CA ASP A 116 5.51 -10.32 19.85
C ASP A 116 6.92 -10.26 19.23
N ALA A 117 7.44 -11.40 18.74
CA ALA A 117 8.79 -11.49 18.18
C ALA A 117 8.96 -10.77 16.83
N LEU A 118 7.88 -10.60 16.04
CA LEU A 118 7.97 -10.07 14.69
C LEU A 118 7.59 -8.60 14.53
N SER A 119 7.15 -7.91 15.60
CA SER A 119 6.54 -6.56 15.59
C SER A 119 6.18 -6.08 14.17
N PRO A 120 5.09 -6.61 13.58
CA PRO A 120 4.78 -6.40 12.17
C PRO A 120 4.83 -4.90 11.81
N ALA A 121 4.33 -4.05 12.70
CA ALA A 121 4.34 -2.60 12.56
C ALA A 121 5.72 -2.05 12.16
N ALA A 122 6.81 -2.43 12.86
CA ALA A 122 8.14 -1.93 12.56
C ALA A 122 8.67 -2.40 11.19
N ALA A 123 8.32 -3.61 10.75
CA ALA A 123 8.68 -4.09 9.42
C ALA A 123 7.94 -3.31 8.31
N PHE A 124 6.67 -3.00 8.53
CA PHE A 124 5.89 -2.18 7.62
C PHE A 124 6.36 -0.72 7.61
N ASP A 125 6.78 -0.17 8.73
CA ASP A 125 7.35 1.17 8.81
C ASP A 125 8.62 1.27 7.97
N ARG A 126 9.55 0.33 8.13
CA ARG A 126 10.77 0.27 7.31
C ARG A 126 10.47 0.13 5.81
N THR A 127 9.44 -0.66 5.47
CA THR A 127 9.02 -0.86 4.09
C THR A 127 8.40 0.41 3.51
N ALA A 128 7.47 1.04 4.25
CA ALA A 128 6.84 2.30 3.88
C ALA A 128 7.90 3.40 3.66
N ASP A 129 8.87 3.51 4.57
CA ASP A 129 9.97 4.47 4.45
C ASP A 129 10.86 4.18 3.24
N ALA A 130 11.19 2.91 3.00
CA ALA A 130 11.97 2.50 1.83
C ALA A 130 11.26 2.83 0.52
N VAL A 131 9.95 2.53 0.43
CA VAL A 131 9.11 2.86 -0.72
C VAL A 131 9.03 4.38 -0.91
N ALA A 132 8.82 5.14 0.17
CA ALA A 132 8.76 6.61 0.12
C ALA A 132 10.07 7.22 -0.39
N ARG A 133 11.23 6.71 0.04
CA ARG A 133 12.54 7.15 -0.44
C ARG A 133 12.77 6.76 -1.90
N GLY A 134 12.43 5.52 -2.27
CA GLY A 134 12.57 5.02 -3.63
C GLY A 134 11.73 5.81 -4.63
N ASN A 135 10.45 6.05 -4.32
CA ASN A 135 9.56 6.82 -5.19
C ASN A 135 10.02 8.28 -5.32
N ARG A 136 10.49 8.89 -4.23
CA ARG A 136 11.09 10.24 -4.25
C ARG A 136 12.31 10.29 -5.18
N LYS A 137 13.23 9.34 -5.06
CA LYS A 137 14.45 9.31 -5.87
C LYS A 137 14.14 9.26 -7.37
N VAL A 138 13.27 8.32 -7.78
CA VAL A 138 12.90 8.19 -9.20
C VAL A 138 12.20 9.46 -9.70
N PHE A 139 11.39 10.09 -8.85
CA PHE A 139 10.71 11.33 -9.20
C PHE A 139 11.66 12.53 -9.35
N GLU A 140 12.75 12.58 -8.59
CA GLU A 140 13.78 13.64 -8.69
C GLU A 140 14.61 13.56 -9.98
N GLU A 141 14.58 12.43 -10.69
CA GLU A 141 15.35 12.18 -11.93
C GLU A 141 14.59 12.56 -13.22
N ILE A 142 13.35 13.05 -13.10
CA ILE A 142 12.51 13.50 -14.23
C ILE A 142 12.83 14.94 -14.60
#